data_AF-A0A9D6Z1R1-F1
#
_entry.id   AF-A0A9D6Z1R1-F1
#
_cell.length_a   1.000
_cell.length_b   1.000
_cell.length_c   1.000
_cell.angle_alpha   90.00
_cell.angle_beta   90.00
_cell.angle_gamma   90.00
#
_symmetry.space_group_name_H-M   'P 1'
#
loop_
_entity.id
_entity.type
_entity.pdbx_description
1 polymer ?
#
loop_
_entity_poly.entity_id
_entity_poly.type
_entity_poly.pdbx_seq_one_letter_code
_entity_poly.pdbx_strand_id
1 'polypeptide(L)'
;EKNAPITGTPGLMSYTCFMRGSLAESFDLIVGVEVPVTTVCPCSKEISEYGAHNQRGIVRVQLRFKKLFWIEEIIEVVESSVSSEIYSLLKRPDEKFVTEKAYENPMFVEDVVRMAMSRLIEKNNFPWYRIEAENFESIHNHSAYAMIEKDFSPEPECFTGPKTI
;
A
#
# COMPACT_ATOMS: atom_id res chain seq x y z
N GLU A 1 -11.28 -1.63 -12.07
CA GLU A 1 -12.39 -0.69 -11.81
C GLU A 1 -12.59 -0.58 -10.30
N LYS A 2 -12.94 0.59 -9.79
CA LYS A 2 -13.19 0.82 -8.37
C LYS A 2 -14.45 1.67 -8.20
N ASN A 3 -15.36 1.21 -7.36
CA ASN A 3 -16.63 1.89 -7.13
C ASN A 3 -16.51 2.88 -5.97
N ALA A 4 -17.12 4.05 -6.12
CA ALA A 4 -17.21 5.04 -5.04
C ALA A 4 -17.96 4.45 -3.82
N PRO A 5 -17.54 4.76 -2.58
CA PRO A 5 -17.95 4.03 -1.39
C PRO A 5 -19.42 4.19 -1.01
N ILE A 6 -20.06 5.30 -1.39
CA ILE A 6 -21.47 5.58 -1.04
C ILE A 6 -22.36 5.44 -2.28
N THR A 7 -21.99 6.09 -3.38
CA THR A 7 -22.82 6.16 -4.57
C THR A 7 -22.62 4.98 -5.52
N GLY A 8 -21.57 4.17 -5.32
CA GLY A 8 -21.22 3.06 -6.20
C GLY A 8 -20.81 3.49 -7.61
N THR A 9 -20.58 4.79 -7.85
CA THR A 9 -20.23 5.30 -9.18
C THR A 9 -18.89 4.67 -9.60
N PRO A 10 -18.81 3.97 -10.76
CA PRO A 10 -17.59 3.30 -11.18
C PRO A 10 -16.53 4.31 -11.64
N GLY A 11 -15.29 4.00 -11.33
CA GLY A 11 -14.12 4.78 -11.71
C GLY A 11 -12.92 3.88 -12.03
N LEU A 12 -12.04 4.34 -12.92
CA LEU A 12 -10.80 3.64 -13.24
C LEU A 12 -9.67 4.22 -12.39
N MET A 13 -9.03 3.33 -11.62
CA MET A 13 -7.80 3.64 -10.89
C MET A 13 -6.60 3.12 -11.68
N SER A 14 -5.53 3.92 -11.74
CA SER A 14 -4.25 3.51 -12.31
C SER A 14 -3.26 3.19 -11.20
N TYR A 15 -2.57 2.07 -11.34
CA TYR A 15 -1.49 1.64 -10.45
C TYR A 15 -0.25 1.37 -11.27
N THR A 16 0.91 1.72 -10.74
CA THR A 16 2.19 1.40 -11.38
C THR A 16 2.63 0.04 -10.89
N CYS A 17 2.66 -0.94 -11.79
CA CYS A 17 3.06 -2.31 -11.47
C CYS A 17 4.34 -2.66 -12.22
N PHE A 18 5.18 -3.52 -11.64
CA PHE A 18 6.38 -4.01 -12.29
C PHE A 18 6.67 -5.47 -11.95
N MET A 19 7.43 -6.11 -12.84
CA MET A 19 7.98 -7.44 -12.65
C MET A 19 9.46 -7.40 -13.03
N ARG A 20 10.32 -7.91 -12.16
CA ARG A 20 11.76 -8.01 -12.39
C ARG A 20 12.18 -9.47 -12.24
N GLY A 21 12.52 -10.10 -13.37
CA GLY A 21 13.13 -11.42 -13.39
C GLY A 21 14.65 -11.30 -13.44
N SER A 22 15.34 -12.18 -12.72
CA SER A 22 16.79 -12.35 -12.83
C SER A 22 17.14 -13.84 -12.82
N LEU A 23 18.24 -14.19 -13.49
CA LEU A 23 18.74 -15.55 -13.57
C LEU A 23 20.25 -15.52 -13.30
N ALA A 24 20.64 -16.03 -12.14
CA ALA A 24 22.03 -16.28 -11.77
C ALA A 24 22.20 -17.80 -11.56
N GLU A 25 22.46 -18.25 -10.33
CA GLU A 25 22.44 -19.69 -9.98
C GLU A 25 21.02 -20.24 -9.94
N SER A 26 20.05 -19.42 -9.54
CA SER A 26 18.62 -19.72 -9.53
C SER A 26 17.81 -18.60 -10.19
N PHE A 27 16.60 -18.94 -10.63
CA PHE A 27 15.63 -17.95 -11.09
C PHE A 27 15.05 -17.19 -9.89
N ASP A 28 15.05 -15.86 -9.98
CA ASP A 28 14.41 -14.98 -9.01
C ASP A 28 13.42 -14.04 -9.71
N LEU A 29 12.24 -13.86 -9.12
CA LEU A 29 11.19 -13.02 -9.64
C LEU A 29 10.64 -12.14 -8.51
N ILE A 30 10.82 -10.83 -8.69
CA ILE A 30 10.23 -9.80 -7.83
C ILE A 30 9.07 -9.16 -8.57
N VAL A 31 7.92 -9.11 -7.93
CA VAL A 31 6.73 -8.40 -8.41
C VAL A 31 6.47 -7.24 -7.47
N GLY A 32 6.10 -6.08 -8.01
CA GLY A 32 5.78 -4.94 -7.17
C GLY A 32 4.69 -4.03 -7.73
N VAL A 33 4.14 -3.23 -6.83
CA VAL A 33 3.07 -2.27 -7.09
C VAL A 33 3.30 -0.99 -6.30
N GLU A 34 3.02 0.14 -6.91
CA GLU A 34 2.91 1.45 -6.26
C GLU A 34 1.44 1.83 -6.16
N VAL A 35 0.97 2.01 -4.93
CA VAL A 35 -0.43 2.30 -4.61
C VAL A 35 -0.52 3.74 -4.09
N PRO A 36 -1.24 4.64 -4.79
CA PRO A 36 -1.46 5.99 -4.30
C PRO A 36 -2.51 5.97 -3.18
N VAL A 37 -2.22 6.65 -2.08
CA VAL A 37 -3.01 6.61 -0.85
C VAL A 37 -3.20 7.99 -0.24
N THR A 38 -4.15 8.13 0.68
CA THR A 38 -4.30 9.32 1.52
C THR A 38 -4.01 8.98 2.97
N THR A 39 -3.21 9.81 3.63
CA THR A 39 -2.92 9.71 5.07
C THR A 39 -3.33 11.00 5.78
N VAL A 40 -3.87 10.86 6.99
CA VAL A 40 -4.16 11.97 7.91
C VAL A 40 -3.21 11.86 9.09
N CYS A 41 -2.56 12.95 9.45
CA CYS A 41 -1.56 12.95 10.51
C CYS A 41 -2.21 12.86 11.90
N PRO A 42 -1.92 11.81 12.72
CA PRO A 42 -2.43 11.70 14.08
C PRO A 42 -2.02 12.88 14.97
N CYS A 43 -0.76 13.31 14.87
CA CYS A 43 -0.22 14.44 15.63
C CYS A 43 -1.01 15.73 15.35
N SER A 44 -1.25 16.04 14.08
CA SER A 44 -2.02 17.23 13.69
C SER A 44 -3.44 17.21 14.23
N LYS A 45 -4.10 16.04 14.19
CA LYS A 45 -5.45 15.88 14.73
C LYS A 45 -5.50 16.07 16.24
N GLU A 46 -4.48 15.59 16.95
CA GLU A 46 -4.43 15.65 18.41
C GLU A 46 -4.22 17.08 18.95
N ILE A 47 -3.39 17.88 18.27
CA ILE A 47 -3.01 19.21 18.76
C ILE A 47 -3.92 20.35 18.25
N SER A 48 -4.78 20.10 17.27
CA SER A 48 -5.62 21.14 16.65
C SER A 48 -7.05 21.09 17.19
N GLU A 49 -7.65 22.26 17.44
CA GLU A 49 -9.06 22.35 17.84
C GLU A 49 -10.02 21.86 16.74
N TYR A 50 -9.63 21.99 15.47
CA TYR A 50 -10.40 21.56 14.31
C TYR A 50 -9.49 21.21 13.14
N GLY A 51 -9.92 20.21 12.36
CA GLY A 51 -9.20 19.72 11.20
C GLY A 51 -7.92 18.95 11.56
N ALA A 52 -7.25 18.47 10.52
CA ALA A 52 -5.93 17.83 10.58
C ALA A 52 -5.32 17.89 9.17
N HIS A 53 -4.01 18.12 9.07
CA HIS A 53 -3.39 18.04 7.76
C HIS A 53 -3.41 16.60 7.25
N ASN A 54 -3.58 16.51 5.93
CA ASN A 54 -3.59 15.26 5.20
C ASN A 54 -2.85 15.47 3.88
N GLN A 55 -2.43 14.36 3.28
CA GLN A 55 -1.62 14.40 2.09
C GLN A 55 -1.80 13.14 1.26
N ARG A 56 -1.41 13.26 -0.01
CA ARG A 56 -1.19 12.09 -0.87
C ARG A 56 0.12 11.44 -0.48
N GLY A 57 0.13 10.12 -0.49
CA GLY A 57 1.33 9.31 -0.40
C GLY A 57 1.35 8.21 -1.45
N ILE A 58 2.49 7.53 -1.53
CA ILE A 58 2.65 6.31 -2.31
C ILE A 58 3.16 5.23 -1.37
N VAL A 59 2.47 4.09 -1.37
CA VAL A 59 2.97 2.88 -0.73
C VAL A 59 3.48 1.94 -1.83
N ARG A 60 4.75 1.59 -1.76
CA ARG A 60 5.41 0.67 -2.68
C ARG A 60 5.57 -0.67 -1.99
N VAL A 61 5.08 -1.72 -2.63
CA VAL A 61 5.22 -3.09 -2.14
C VAL A 61 5.97 -3.89 -3.19
N GLN A 62 7.06 -4.53 -2.77
CA GLN A 62 7.85 -5.45 -3.59
C GLN A 62 7.82 -6.82 -2.90
N LEU A 63 7.60 -7.88 -3.68
CA LEU A 63 7.32 -9.21 -3.15
C LEU A 63 8.11 -10.27 -3.91
N ARG A 64 8.60 -11.26 -3.18
CA ARG A 64 8.82 -12.62 -3.67
C ARG A 64 7.70 -13.50 -3.13
N PHE A 65 7.31 -14.52 -3.86
CA PHE A 65 6.12 -15.32 -3.56
C PHE A 65 6.35 -16.80 -3.79
N LYS A 66 5.57 -17.66 -3.13
CA LYS A 66 5.60 -19.13 -3.31
C LYS A 66 4.56 -19.61 -4.33
N LYS A 67 3.36 -19.06 -4.27
CA LYS A 67 2.22 -19.38 -5.13
C LYS A 67 1.79 -18.13 -5.90
N LEU A 68 1.28 -18.32 -7.11
CA LEU A 68 0.68 -17.23 -7.89
C LEU A 68 -0.39 -16.50 -7.06
N PHE A 69 -0.42 -15.18 -7.20
CA PHE A 69 -1.32 -14.28 -6.49
C PHE A 69 -1.78 -13.18 -7.44
N TRP A 70 -2.87 -12.50 -7.11
CA TRP A 70 -3.37 -11.36 -7.87
C TRP A 70 -2.79 -10.07 -7.31
N ILE A 71 -2.37 -9.14 -8.19
CA ILE A 71 -1.79 -7.87 -7.75
C ILE A 71 -2.83 -7.01 -7.02
N GLU A 72 -4.10 -7.18 -7.37
CA GLU A 72 -5.27 -6.61 -6.72
C GLU A 72 -5.32 -6.94 -5.22
N GLU A 73 -4.93 -8.17 -4.82
CA GLU A 73 -4.87 -8.54 -3.41
C GLU A 73 -3.85 -7.73 -2.63
N ILE A 74 -2.78 -7.28 -3.29
CA ILE A 74 -1.74 -6.44 -2.66
C ILE A 74 -2.20 -4.99 -2.59
N ILE A 75 -2.92 -4.53 -3.62
CA ILE A 75 -3.58 -3.23 -3.61
C ILE A 75 -4.56 -3.16 -2.43
N GLU A 76 -5.40 -4.18 -2.24
CA GLU A 76 -6.33 -4.25 -1.09
C GLU A 76 -5.62 -4.27 0.27
N VAL A 77 -4.50 -4.99 0.38
CA VAL A 77 -3.68 -4.98 1.60
C VAL A 77 -3.18 -3.58 1.93
N VAL A 78 -2.73 -2.83 0.93
CA VAL A 78 -2.26 -1.46 1.13
C VAL A 78 -3.41 -0.50 1.43
N GLU A 79 -4.50 -0.55 0.66
CA GLU A 79 -5.66 0.32 0.83
C GLU A 79 -6.33 0.14 2.19
N SER A 80 -6.31 -1.07 2.75
CA SER A 80 -6.79 -1.35 4.10
C SER A 80 -5.80 -0.98 5.21
N SER A 81 -4.60 -0.51 4.88
CA SER A 81 -3.52 -0.17 5.82
C SER A 81 -3.27 1.34 5.95
N VAL A 82 -4.11 2.18 5.35
CA VAL A 82 -3.97 3.65 5.32
C VAL A 82 -5.20 4.35 5.89
N SER A 83 -5.15 5.69 6.03
CA SER A 83 -6.29 6.46 6.52
C SER A 83 -7.50 6.36 5.60
N SER A 84 -7.28 6.54 4.29
CA SER A 84 -8.27 6.23 3.27
C SER A 84 -7.60 5.92 1.94
N GLU A 85 -8.21 4.98 1.22
CA GLU A 85 -7.94 4.69 -0.17
C GLU A 85 -8.38 5.85 -1.09
N ILE A 86 -7.80 5.88 -2.30
CA ILE A 86 -8.12 6.88 -3.32
C ILE A 86 -9.15 6.33 -4.30
N TYR A 87 -10.00 7.23 -4.80
CA TYR A 87 -10.97 6.96 -5.86
C TYR A 87 -10.78 7.99 -6.97
N SER A 88 -10.97 7.59 -8.22
CA SER A 88 -10.84 8.49 -9.37
C SER A 88 -12.01 9.46 -9.51
N LEU A 89 -13.18 9.10 -8.98
CA LEU A 89 -14.40 9.89 -9.06
C LEU A 89 -15.19 9.74 -7.75
N LEU A 90 -15.46 10.87 -7.12
CA LEU A 90 -16.27 10.96 -5.89
C LEU A 90 -17.37 11.99 -6.11
N LYS A 91 -18.61 11.65 -5.74
CA LYS A 91 -19.69 12.63 -5.60
C LYS A 91 -19.70 13.15 -4.16
N ARG A 92 -20.50 14.19 -3.91
CA ARG A 92 -20.57 14.84 -2.59
C ARG A 92 -20.78 13.88 -1.40
N PRO A 93 -21.69 12.87 -1.45
CA PRO A 93 -21.83 11.92 -0.35
C PRO A 93 -20.58 11.04 -0.15
N ASP A 94 -19.89 10.70 -1.25
CA ASP A 94 -18.66 9.91 -1.21
C ASP A 94 -17.51 10.72 -0.62
N GLU A 95 -17.36 11.98 -1.04
CA GLU A 95 -16.33 12.90 -0.54
C GLU A 95 -16.46 13.09 0.97
N LYS A 96 -17.70 13.33 1.46
CA LYS A 96 -17.99 13.38 2.90
C LYS A 96 -17.48 12.12 3.61
N PHE A 97 -17.84 10.95 3.10
CA PHE A 97 -17.48 9.67 3.72
C PHE A 97 -15.97 9.45 3.76
N VAL A 98 -15.25 9.68 2.65
CA VAL A 98 -13.79 9.45 2.63
C VAL A 98 -13.05 10.43 3.53
N THR A 99 -13.52 11.67 3.64
CA THR A 99 -12.94 12.66 4.56
C THR A 99 -13.14 12.27 6.01
N GLU A 100 -14.35 11.86 6.40
CA GLU A 100 -14.66 11.41 7.76
C GLU A 100 -13.89 10.13 8.11
N LYS A 101 -13.90 9.12 7.21
CA LYS A 101 -13.13 7.87 7.37
C LYS A 101 -11.65 8.13 7.61
N ALA A 102 -11.03 8.97 6.78
CA ALA A 102 -9.62 9.29 6.91
C ALA A 102 -9.32 10.03 8.22
N TYR A 103 -10.19 10.96 8.60
CA TYR A 103 -10.06 11.71 9.85
C TYR A 103 -10.21 10.82 11.08
N GLU A 104 -11.11 9.83 11.05
CA GLU A 104 -11.32 8.86 12.13
C GLU A 104 -10.19 7.84 12.25
N ASN A 105 -9.49 7.55 11.15
CA ASN A 105 -8.37 6.61 11.09
C ASN A 105 -7.04 7.29 10.71
N PRO A 106 -6.51 8.23 11.51
CA PRO A 106 -5.25 8.89 11.20
C PRO A 106 -4.07 7.91 11.36
N MET A 107 -3.06 7.99 10.49
CA MET A 107 -1.95 7.05 10.44
C MET A 107 -0.63 7.79 10.20
N PHE A 108 0.41 7.48 10.98
CA PHE A 108 1.77 7.86 10.61
C PHE A 108 2.29 6.98 9.47
N VAL A 109 3.36 7.42 8.80
CA VAL A 109 3.98 6.66 7.72
C VAL A 109 4.54 5.31 8.22
N GLU A 110 5.00 5.26 9.47
CA GLU A 110 5.44 4.06 10.15
C GLU A 110 4.28 3.10 10.46
N ASP A 111 3.09 3.62 10.77
CA ASP A 111 1.92 2.78 11.03
C ASP A 111 1.44 2.10 9.76
N VAL A 112 1.47 2.82 8.63
CA VAL A 112 1.12 2.27 7.31
C VAL A 112 1.98 1.04 6.98
N VAL A 113 3.31 1.15 7.10
CA VAL A 113 4.20 0.02 6.77
C VAL A 113 4.03 -1.15 7.73
N ARG A 114 3.82 -0.90 9.04
CA ARG A 114 3.56 -1.97 10.04
C ARG A 114 2.24 -2.69 9.76
N MET A 115 1.21 -1.94 9.38
CA MET A 115 -0.12 -2.47 9.11
C MET A 115 -0.18 -3.27 7.81
N ALA A 116 0.50 -2.80 6.76
CA ALA A 116 0.65 -3.56 5.53
C ALA A 116 1.46 -4.84 5.76
N MET A 117 2.54 -4.77 6.55
CA MET A 117 3.35 -5.93 6.94
C MET A 117 2.50 -7.00 7.64
N SER A 118 1.71 -6.62 8.65
CA SER A 118 0.86 -7.56 9.40
C SER A 118 -0.07 -8.33 8.47
N ARG A 119 -0.75 -7.62 7.56
CA ARG A 119 -1.67 -8.23 6.58
C ARG A 119 -0.97 -9.11 5.54
N LEU A 120 0.25 -8.75 5.12
CA LEU A 120 1.05 -9.60 4.22
C LEU A 120 1.48 -10.90 4.90
N ILE A 121 1.82 -10.85 6.20
CA ILE A 121 2.19 -12.04 6.98
C ILE A 121 1.01 -13.03 7.05
N GLU A 122 -0.21 -12.53 7.25
CA GLU A 122 -1.43 -13.35 7.30
C GLU A 122 -1.67 -14.15 6.01
N LYS A 123 -1.26 -13.63 4.85
CA LYS A 123 -1.41 -14.33 3.56
C LYS A 123 -0.49 -15.56 3.41
N ASN A 124 0.56 -15.70 4.24
CA ASN A 124 1.50 -16.83 4.25
C ASN A 124 2.02 -17.26 2.85
N ASN A 125 2.17 -16.31 1.93
CA ASN A 125 2.60 -16.56 0.56
C ASN A 125 3.90 -15.83 0.20
N PHE A 126 4.26 -14.80 0.97
CA PHE A 126 5.34 -13.87 0.66
C PHE A 126 6.52 -14.13 1.59
N PRO A 127 7.47 -15.01 1.20
CA PRO A 127 8.67 -15.25 1.98
C PRO A 127 9.38 -13.93 2.26
N TRP A 128 9.70 -13.15 1.22
CA TRP A 128 10.32 -11.83 1.27
C TRP A 128 9.36 -10.74 0.80
N TYR A 129 9.44 -9.59 1.44
CA TYR A 129 8.74 -8.38 1.04
C TYR A 129 9.53 -7.14 1.46
N ARG A 130 9.37 -6.07 0.69
CA ARG A 130 9.79 -4.72 1.03
C ARG A 130 8.59 -3.79 0.88
N ILE A 131 8.26 -3.08 1.94
CA ILE A 131 7.12 -2.16 2.03
C ILE A 131 7.68 -0.78 2.35
N GLU A 132 7.41 0.17 1.48
CA GLU A 132 7.88 1.55 1.61
C GLU A 132 6.65 2.45 1.58
N ALA A 133 6.52 3.37 2.53
CA ALA A 133 5.50 4.39 2.52
C ALA A 133 6.17 5.76 2.45
N GLU A 134 5.72 6.58 1.50
CA GLU A 134 6.21 7.94 1.28
C GLU A 134 5.01 8.89 1.27
N ASN A 135 4.97 9.82 2.21
CA ASN A 135 3.98 10.89 2.27
C ASN A 135 4.58 12.18 1.73
N PHE A 136 3.92 12.80 0.75
CA PHE A 136 4.30 14.12 0.25
C PHE A 136 3.68 15.18 1.17
N GLU A 137 4.38 15.54 2.23
CA GLU A 137 3.85 16.38 3.31
C GLU A 137 3.19 17.65 2.79
N SER A 138 1.94 17.92 3.21
CA SER A 138 1.18 19.07 2.73
C SER A 138 1.65 20.41 3.33
N ILE A 139 2.37 20.36 4.45
CA ILE A 139 2.85 21.53 5.20
C ILE A 139 4.38 21.67 5.19
N HIS A 140 5.09 20.77 4.51
CA HIS A 140 6.55 20.76 4.41
C HIS A 140 7.00 20.50 2.98
N ASN A 141 8.16 21.02 2.58
CA ASN A 141 8.71 20.80 1.24
C ASN A 141 9.67 19.59 1.19
N HIS A 142 9.29 18.49 1.84
CA HIS A 142 10.01 17.21 1.83
C HIS A 142 9.02 16.07 2.13
N SER A 143 9.40 14.84 1.77
CA SER A 143 8.59 13.66 2.08
C SER A 143 8.89 13.12 3.48
N ALA A 144 7.86 12.62 4.18
CA ALA A 144 8.04 11.70 5.29
C ALA A 144 8.09 10.26 4.75
N TYR A 145 9.02 9.44 5.22
CA TYR A 145 9.29 8.11 4.66
C TYR A 145 9.52 7.07 5.74
N ALA A 146 8.93 5.88 5.57
CA ALA A 146 9.24 4.69 6.35
C ALA A 146 9.34 3.46 5.45
N MET A 147 10.14 2.49 5.89
CA MET A 147 10.33 1.23 5.17
C MET A 147 10.47 0.07 6.15
N ILE A 148 9.83 -1.04 5.81
CA ILE A 148 10.06 -2.35 6.42
C ILE A 148 10.44 -3.32 5.31
N GLU A 149 11.55 -4.01 5.54
CA GLU A 149 11.97 -5.12 4.70
C GLU A 149 12.19 -6.34 5.60
N LYS A 150 11.67 -7.48 5.15
CA LYS A 150 11.94 -8.75 5.82
C LYS A 150 13.24 -9.32 5.28
N ASP A 151 14.31 -9.15 6.06
CA ASP A 151 15.64 -9.69 5.78
C ASP A 151 15.64 -11.24 5.74
N PHE A 152 16.51 -11.82 4.93
CA PHE A 152 16.75 -13.26 4.91
C PHE A 152 18.23 -13.62 4.94
N SER A 153 18.56 -14.46 5.93
CA SER A 153 19.50 -15.56 5.80
C SER A 153 18.95 -16.77 6.58
N PRO A 154 18.78 -17.96 5.96
CA PRO A 154 19.10 -18.32 4.57
C PRO A 154 18.05 -17.83 3.55
N GLU A 155 18.40 -17.83 2.26
CA GLU A 155 17.47 -17.45 1.19
C GLU A 155 16.21 -18.34 1.18
N PRO A 156 15.00 -17.76 1.14
CA PRO A 156 13.78 -18.53 1.25
C PRO A 156 13.42 -19.20 -0.08
N GLU A 157 12.80 -20.38 -0.01
CA GLU A 157 12.17 -21.00 -1.17
C GLU A 157 11.11 -20.08 -1.77
N CYS A 158 11.38 -19.59 -2.98
CA CYS A 158 10.52 -18.72 -3.78
C CYS A 158 10.13 -19.42 -5.09
N PHE A 159 9.13 -18.87 -5.78
CA PHE A 159 8.67 -19.37 -7.07
C PHE A 159 9.82 -19.47 -8.09
N THR A 160 10.15 -20.69 -8.53
CA THR A 160 11.24 -20.97 -9.49
C THR A 160 10.75 -21.14 -10.93
N GLY A 161 9.53 -20.71 -11.26
CA GLY A 161 8.89 -21.02 -12.54
C GLY A 161 8.24 -22.41 -12.58
N PRO A 162 7.49 -22.73 -13.65
CA PRO A 162 6.99 -24.08 -13.87
C PRO A 162 8.16 -25.04 -14.07
N LYS A 163 8.20 -26.14 -13.30
CA LYS A 163 9.09 -27.27 -13.62
C LYS A 163 8.56 -27.89 -14.91
N THR A 164 9.27 -27.69 -16.02
CA THR A 164 8.92 -28.29 -17.31
C THR A 164 8.79 -29.81 -17.17
N ILE A 165 7.76 -30.35 -17.81
CA ILE A 165 7.45 -31.79 -17.95
C ILE A 165 8.54 -32.46 -18.78
#